data_AF-A0A0C9ZJF9-F1
#
_entry.id   AF-A0A0C9ZJF9-F1
#
_cell.length_a   1.000
_cell.length_b   1.000
_cell.length_c   1.000
_cell.angle_alpha   90.00
_cell.angle_beta   90.00
_cell.angle_gamma   90.00
#
_symmetry.space_group_name_H-M   'P 1'
#
loop_
_entity.id
_entity.type
_entity.pdbx_description
1 polymer ?
#
loop_
_entity_poly.entity_id
_entity_poly.type
_entity_poly.pdbx_seq_one_letter_code
_entity_poly.pdbx_strand_id
1 'polypeptide(L)'
;MFPSLPVLASLANVSTPFKRSSLGLFHGKLKQYGNNVPFSKKKTRRTWLPNVQNKRLTSEALGRKVEVKVTTRALKTIKKAR
;
A
#
# COMPACT_ATOMS: atom_id res chain seq x y z
N MET A 1 19.82 -22.94 12.27
CA MET A 1 18.85 -22.91 13.38
C MET A 1 17.54 -22.38 12.84
N PHE A 2 16.54 -23.24 12.67
CA PHE A 2 15.24 -22.84 12.13
C PHE A 2 14.46 -22.10 13.22
N PRO A 3 13.86 -20.93 12.93
CA PRO A 3 13.05 -20.22 13.91
C PRO A 3 11.87 -21.09 14.32
N SER A 4 11.63 -21.18 15.63
CA SER A 4 10.51 -21.92 16.21
C SER A 4 9.19 -21.23 15.89
N LEU A 5 8.13 -22.04 15.72
CA LEU A 5 6.76 -21.63 15.41
C LEU A 5 6.17 -20.44 16.20
N PRO A 6 6.49 -20.15 17.48
CA PRO A 6 5.93 -19.00 18.19
C PRO A 6 6.32 -17.63 17.58
N VAL A 7 7.46 -17.53 16.88
CA VAL A 7 7.90 -16.27 16.24
C VAL A 7 7.00 -15.88 15.04
N LEU A 8 6.42 -16.87 14.34
CA LEU A 8 5.49 -16.62 13.23
C LEU A 8 4.13 -16.10 13.73
N ALA A 9 3.70 -16.52 14.91
CA ALA A 9 2.42 -16.10 15.49
C ALA A 9 2.42 -14.60 15.88
N SER A 10 3.56 -14.04 16.31
CA SER A 10 3.65 -12.62 16.68
C SER A 10 3.57 -11.66 15.48
N LEU A 11 3.78 -12.15 14.26
CA LEU A 11 3.64 -11.36 13.02
C LEU A 11 2.19 -11.26 12.52
N ALA A 12 1.30 -12.15 12.98
CA ALA A 12 -0.10 -12.17 12.55
C ALA A 12 -0.92 -10.99 13.12
N ASN A 13 -0.44 -10.36 14.20
CA ASN A 13 -1.15 -9.29 14.91
C ASN A 13 -0.56 -7.88 14.66
N VAL A 14 0.12 -7.65 13.54
CA VAL A 14 0.52 -6.29 13.16
C VAL A 14 -0.74 -5.50 12.81
N SER A 15 -1.15 -4.60 13.72
CA SER A 15 -2.22 -3.65 13.46
C SER A 15 -1.77 -2.72 12.32
N THR A 16 -2.11 -3.08 11.08
CA THR A 16 -1.81 -2.21 9.95
C THR A 16 -2.72 -0.98 10.07
N PRO A 17 -2.17 0.25 10.23
CA PRO A 17 -2.98 1.45 10.41
C PRO A 17 -3.84 1.78 9.17
N PHE A 18 -3.59 1.08 8.05
CA PHE A 18 -4.34 1.20 6.82
C PHE A 18 -4.65 -0.19 6.22
N LYS A 19 -5.70 -0.85 6.72
CA LYS A 19 -6.12 -2.20 6.28
C LYS A 19 -6.25 -2.35 4.76
N ARG A 20 -6.59 -1.27 4.02
CA ARG A 20 -6.68 -1.31 2.56
C ARG A 20 -5.34 -1.66 1.88
N SER A 21 -4.20 -1.30 2.46
CA SER A 21 -2.90 -1.61 1.85
C SER A 21 -2.51 -3.08 1.93
N SER A 22 -3.12 -3.89 2.80
CA SER A 22 -2.83 -5.34 2.86
C SER A 22 -3.46 -6.11 1.70
N LEU A 23 -4.49 -5.54 1.05
CA LEU A 23 -5.25 -6.19 -0.03
C LEU A 23 -4.71 -5.87 -1.45
N GLY A 24 -3.56 -5.19 -1.57
CA GLY A 24 -3.02 -4.79 -2.87
C GLY A 24 -1.57 -4.34 -2.84
N LEU A 25 -1.07 -3.85 -3.98
CA LEU A 25 0.34 -3.47 -4.14
C LEU A 25 0.54 -1.97 -3.91
N PHE A 26 0.85 -1.63 -2.65
CA PHE A 26 0.97 -0.24 -2.20
C PHE A 26 2.42 0.27 -2.11
N HIS A 27 3.43 -0.60 -2.27
CA HIS A 27 4.86 -0.22 -2.20
C HIS A 27 5.18 0.62 -0.95
N GLY A 28 4.71 0.15 0.21
CA GLY A 28 4.89 0.78 1.52
C GLY A 28 4.16 2.12 1.71
N LYS A 29 3.34 2.57 0.74
CA LYS A 29 2.57 3.81 0.89
C LYS A 29 1.35 3.60 1.79
N LEU A 30 1.25 4.45 2.82
CA LEU A 30 0.15 4.47 3.77
C LEU A 30 -0.65 5.78 3.66
N LYS A 31 -1.83 5.82 4.28
CA LYS A 31 -2.62 7.05 4.46
C LYS A 31 -1.88 8.00 5.42
N GLN A 32 -1.72 9.24 5.02
CA GLN A 32 -1.13 10.28 5.88
C GLN A 32 -2.22 11.16 6.49
N TYR A 33 -1.99 11.62 7.73
CA TYR A 33 -2.88 12.50 8.47
C TYR A 33 -2.18 13.84 8.73
N GLY A 34 -2.95 14.92 8.78
CA GLY A 34 -2.42 16.26 9.08
C GLY A 34 -3.51 17.32 9.03
N ASN A 35 -3.12 18.56 8.74
CA ASN A 35 -4.04 19.70 8.77
C ASN A 35 -4.04 20.46 7.44
N ASN A 36 -5.18 21.09 7.12
CA ASN A 36 -5.22 22.22 6.21
C ASN A 36 -4.93 23.50 7.01
N VAL A 37 -4.05 24.37 6.51
CA VAL A 37 -3.59 25.58 7.21
C VAL A 37 -3.88 26.79 6.33
N PRO A 38 -4.98 27.53 6.57
CA PRO A 38 -5.28 28.75 5.84
C PRO A 38 -4.47 29.94 6.37
N PHE A 39 -4.56 31.10 5.69
CA PHE A 39 -3.90 32.35 6.10
C PHE A 39 -4.23 32.75 7.54
N SER A 40 -5.48 32.57 7.98
CA SER A 40 -5.94 32.82 9.35
C SER A 40 -5.38 31.86 10.41
N LYS A 41 -4.56 30.87 10.00
CA LYS A 41 -3.93 29.83 10.84
C LYS A 41 -4.93 28.94 11.61
N LYS A 42 -6.23 29.02 11.32
CA LYS A 42 -7.26 28.13 11.87
C LYS A 42 -7.16 26.74 11.21
N LYS A 43 -6.49 25.81 11.88
CA LYS A 43 -6.17 24.47 11.36
C LYS A 43 -7.41 23.57 11.34
N THR A 44 -7.66 22.89 10.22
CA THR A 44 -8.68 21.83 10.12
C THR A 44 -8.05 20.48 9.78
N ARG A 45 -8.55 19.38 10.34
CA ARG A 45 -7.99 18.03 10.09
C ARG A 45 -8.22 17.61 8.64
N ARG A 46 -7.20 17.04 8.00
CA ARG A 46 -7.31 16.43 6.66
C ARG A 46 -6.50 15.15 6.54
N THR A 47 -6.74 14.41 5.47
CA THR A 47 -6.02 13.16 5.17
C THR A 47 -5.58 13.12 3.73
N TRP A 48 -4.42 12.50 3.46
CA TRP A 48 -3.92 12.24 2.12
C TRP A 48 -3.93 10.75 1.85
N LEU A 49 -4.60 10.35 0.78
CA LEU A 49 -4.64 8.97 0.31
C LEU A 49 -3.61 8.78 -0.80
N PRO A 50 -2.96 7.60 -0.87
CA PRO A 50 -2.15 7.26 -2.04
C PRO A 50 -3.04 7.14 -3.28
N ASN A 51 -2.47 7.48 -4.45
CA ASN A 51 -3.16 7.31 -5.74
C ASN A 51 -3.17 5.81 -6.11
N VAL A 52 -4.31 5.16 -5.87
CA VAL A 52 -4.54 3.72 -6.10
C VAL A 52 -5.44 3.55 -7.30
N GLN A 53 -5.06 2.65 -8.20
CA GLN A 53 -5.79 2.34 -9.42
C GLN A 53 -6.05 0.83 -9.48
N ASN A 54 -7.21 0.43 -10.01
CA ASN A 54 -7.48 -0.98 -10.32
C ASN A 54 -6.97 -1.27 -11.74
N LYS A 55 -5.98 -2.16 -11.89
CA LYS A 55 -5.38 -2.48 -13.19
C LYS A 55 -5.19 -3.98 -13.37
N ARG A 56 -5.26 -4.41 -14.63
CA ARG A 56 -4.91 -5.76 -15.06
C ARG A 56 -3.45 -5.78 -15.52
N LEU A 57 -2.61 -6.54 -14.81
CA LEU A 57 -1.19 -6.70 -15.12
C LEU A 57 -0.95 -8.08 -15.73
N THR A 58 -0.18 -8.14 -16.81
CA THR A 58 0.24 -9.41 -17.44
C THR A 58 1.33 -10.07 -16.59
N SER A 59 1.10 -11.29 -16.12
CA SER A 59 2.12 -12.11 -15.44
C SER A 59 2.63 -13.18 -16.41
N GLU A 60 3.93 -13.15 -16.71
CA GLU A 60 4.59 -14.13 -17.58
C GLU A 60 4.64 -15.51 -16.91
N ALA A 61 4.95 -15.56 -15.60
CA ALA A 61 4.98 -16.80 -14.83
C ALA A 61 3.61 -17.51 -14.74
N LEU A 62 2.51 -16.76 -14.72
CA LEU A 62 1.16 -17.32 -14.65
C LEU A 62 0.48 -17.43 -16.03
N GLY A 63 1.09 -16.88 -17.09
CA GLY A 63 0.52 -16.84 -18.43
C GLY A 63 -0.81 -16.07 -18.56
N ARG A 64 -1.23 -15.29 -17.56
CA ARG A 64 -2.53 -14.61 -17.53
C ARG A 64 -2.46 -13.18 -17.01
N LYS A 65 -3.52 -12.42 -17.26
CA LYS A 65 -3.71 -11.07 -16.71
C LYS A 65 -4.32 -11.17 -15.30
N VAL A 66 -3.67 -10.57 -14.31
CA VAL A 66 -4.14 -10.52 -12.92
C VAL A 66 -4.66 -9.13 -12.61
N GLU A 67 -5.88 -9.05 -12.07
CA GLU A 67 -6.48 -7.79 -11.64
C GLU A 67 -6.07 -7.45 -10.21
N VAL A 68 -5.42 -6.31 -10.01
CA VAL A 68 -4.88 -5.91 -8.71
C VAL A 68 -5.09 -4.41 -8.48
N LYS A 69 -5.35 -4.04 -7.22
CA LYS A 69 -5.28 -2.64 -6.77
C LYS A 69 -3.81 -2.27 -6.57
N VAL A 70 -3.33 -1.32 -7.37
CA VAL A 70 -1.91 -0.94 -7.40
C VAL A 70 -1.77 0.58 -7.27
N THR A 71 -0.81 1.03 -6.48
CA THR A 71 -0.47 2.46 -6.44
C THR A 71 0.32 2.89 -7.68
N THR A 72 0.19 4.16 -8.08
CA THR A 72 0.93 4.67 -9.26
C THR A 72 2.45 4.57 -9.10
N ARG A 73 2.97 4.71 -7.86
CA ARG A 73 4.39 4.47 -7.55
C ARG A 73 4.78 3.02 -7.81
N ALA A 74 3.99 2.06 -7.33
CA ALA A 74 4.24 0.64 -7.58
C ALA A 74 4.17 0.31 -9.08
N LEU A 75 3.21 0.87 -9.82
CA LEU A 75 3.14 0.72 -11.29
C LEU A 75 4.41 1.22 -11.98
N LYS A 76 4.96 2.37 -11.56
CA LYS A 76 6.23 2.89 -12.08
C LYS A 76 7.37 1.91 -11.82
N THR A 77 7.45 1.33 -10.63
CA THR A 77 8.49 0.34 -10.29
C THR A 77 8.35 -0.93 -11.11
N ILE A 78 7.13 -1.44 -11.30
CA ILE A 78 6.86 -2.62 -12.14
C ILE A 78 7.33 -2.37 -13.57
N LYS A 79 7.03 -1.19 -14.14
CA LYS A 79 7.52 -0.82 -15.48
C LYS A 79 9.04 -0.68 -15.55
N LYS A 80 9.69 -0.30 -14.45
CA LYS A 80 11.16 -0.19 -14.38
C LYS A 80 11.86 -1.55 -14.27
N ALA A 81 11.24 -2.49 -13.57
CA ALA A 81 11.80 -3.82 -13.31
C ALA A 81 11.49 -4.85 -14.41
N ARG A 82 10.50 -4.55 -15.24
CA ARG A 82 10.25 -5.25 -16.50
C ARG A 82 11.23 -4.77 -17.57
#